data_AF-H5Y6C8-F1
#
_entry.id   AF-H5Y6C8-F1
#
_cell.length_a   1.000
_cell.length_b   1.000
_cell.length_c   1.000
_cell.angle_alpha   90.00
_cell.angle_beta   90.00
_cell.angle_gamma   90.00
#
_symmetry.space_group_name_H-M   'P 1'
#
loop_
_entity.id
_entity.type
_entity.pdbx_description
1 polymer ?
#
loop_
_entity_poly.entity_id
_entity_poly.type
_entity_poly.pdbx_seq_one_letter_code
_entity_poly.pdbx_strand_id
1 'polypeptide(L)' 'MPDHSVVLFPGMIKPLRLGRVYGYLIQRADGLYHPGGSQPVCSMALARKMVEGGWLEQHGQRYEPTARGLRAVE' A
#
# COMPACT_ATOMS: atom_id res chain seq x y z
N MET A 1 -4.34 23.63 -1.31
CA MET A 1 -3.84 22.38 -1.92
C MET A 1 -5.07 21.54 -2.25
N PRO A 2 -5.27 21.07 -3.49
CA PRO A 2 -6.49 20.35 -3.80
C PRO A 2 -6.50 19.06 -2.95
N ASP A 3 -7.50 18.98 -2.07
CA ASP A 3 -7.87 17.80 -1.31
C ASP A 3 -8.40 16.76 -2.31
N HIS A 4 -7.50 16.15 -3.08
CA HIS A 4 -7.80 14.95 -3.82
C HIS A 4 -7.81 13.82 -2.80
N SER A 5 -8.88 13.75 -2.02
CA SER A 5 -9.19 12.61 -1.17
C SER A 5 -9.32 11.39 -2.07
N VAL A 6 -8.19 10.72 -2.36
CA VAL A 6 -8.14 9.48 -3.14
C VAL A 6 -9.04 8.48 -2.44
N VAL A 7 -10.21 8.25 -3.01
CA VAL A 7 -11.22 7.34 -2.45
C VAL A 7 -10.65 5.93 -2.49
N LEU A 8 -10.82 5.19 -1.39
CA LEU A 8 -10.45 3.79 -1.30
C LEU A 8 -11.26 2.99 -2.33
N PHE A 9 -10.58 2.24 -3.20
CA PHE A 9 -11.24 1.33 -4.14
C PHE A 9 -10.83 -0.12 -3.91
N PRO A 10 -11.59 -1.12 -4.38
CA PRO A 10 -11.40 -2.53 -4.00
C PRO A 10 -9.97 -3.07 -4.22
N GLY A 11 -9.27 -2.60 -5.25
CA GLY A 11 -7.88 -2.98 -5.52
C GLY A 11 -6.86 -2.56 -4.45
N MET A 12 -7.18 -1.57 -3.61
CA MET A 12 -6.32 -1.10 -2.51
C MET A 12 -6.46 -1.93 -1.22
N ILE A 13 -7.55 -2.68 -1.07
CA ILE A 13 -7.86 -3.42 0.17
C ILE A 13 -6.85 -4.53 0.44
N LYS A 14 -6.50 -5.32 -0.59
CA LYS A 14 -5.55 -6.44 -0.44
C LYS A 14 -4.15 -5.96 -0.02
N PRO A 15 -3.54 -4.94 -0.66
CA PRO A 15 -2.30 -4.32 -0.18
C PRO A 15 -2.35 -3.87 1.27
N LEU A 16 -3.39 -3.15 1.67
CA LEU A 16 -3.51 -2.65 3.05
C LEU A 16 -3.67 -3.77 4.07
N ARG A 17 -4.47 -4.81 3.77
CA ARG A 17 -4.61 -5.97 4.65
C ARG A 17 -3.29 -6.72 4.82
N LEU A 18 -2.56 -6.97 3.73
CA LEU A 18 -1.27 -7.65 3.83
C LEU A 18 -0.22 -6.76 4.51
N GLY A 19 -0.20 -5.46 4.22
CA GLY A 19 0.65 -4.51 4.95
C GLY A 19 0.34 -4.50 6.45
N ARG A 20 -0.92 -4.60 6.86
CA ARG A 20 -1.33 -4.73 8.26
C ARG A 20 -0.83 -6.03 8.90
N VAL A 21 -0.94 -7.16 8.19
CA VAL A 21 -0.52 -8.47 8.70
C VAL A 21 0.99 -8.56 8.86
N TYR A 22 1.76 -8.05 7.89
CA TYR A 22 3.21 -8.18 7.87
C TYR A 22 3.97 -6.95 8.41
N GLY A 23 3.25 -5.88 8.76
CA GLY A 23 3.82 -4.59 9.15
C GLY A 23 4.28 -3.73 7.97
N TYR A 24 4.74 -4.35 6.87
CA TYR A 24 5.20 -3.65 5.68
C TYR A 24 5.07 -4.51 4.41
N LEU A 25 5.15 -3.86 3.26
CA LEU A 25 5.35 -4.44 1.94
C LEU A 25 6.72 -4.04 1.39
N ILE A 26 7.27 -4.83 0.48
CA ILE A 26 8.58 -4.67 -0.12
C ILE A 26 8.41 -4.36 -1.60
N GLN A 27 8.99 -3.26 -2.06
CA GLN A 27 9.12 -2.97 -3.47
C GLN A 27 10.11 -3.92 -4.13
N ARG A 28 9.68 -4.51 -5.25
CA ARG A 28 10.54 -5.19 -6.21
C ARG A 28 10.27 -4.62 -7.61
N ALA A 29 10.91 -5.18 -8.63
CA ALA A 29 10.95 -4.62 -9.99
C ALA A 29 9.57 -4.24 -10.56
N ASP A 30 8.55 -5.06 -10.31
CA ASP A 30 7.22 -4.96 -10.93
C ASP A 30 6.09 -4.54 -9.97
N GLY A 31 6.33 -4.51 -8.66
CA GLY A 31 5.28 -4.22 -7.70
C GLY A 31 5.68 -4.29 -6.23
N LEU A 32 4.69 -4.18 -5.36
CA LEU A 32 4.82 -4.43 -3.93
C LEU A 32 4.53 -5.88 -3.60
N TYR A 33 5.33 -6.44 -2.72
CA TYR A 33 5.26 -7.82 -2.27
C TYR A 33 5.13 -7.85 -0.76
N HIS A 34 4.39 -8.80 -0.20
CA HIS A 34 4.55 -9.09 1.22
C HIS A 34 5.86 -9.87 1.45
N PRO A 35 6.46 -9.80 2.64
CA PRO A 35 7.60 -10.63 3.01
C PRO A 35 7.32 -12.12 2.74
N GLY A 36 8.25 -12.80 2.08
CA GLY A 36 8.11 -14.22 1.68
C GLY A 36 7.19 -14.49 0.48
N GLY A 37 6.49 -13.49 -0.05
CA GLY A 37 5.63 -13.64 -1.22
C GLY A 37 6.39 -13.71 -2.54
N SER A 38 5.89 -14.52 -3.47
CA SER A 38 6.40 -14.65 -4.85
C SER A 38 5.58 -13.89 -5.88
N GLN A 39 4.38 -13.42 -5.52
CA GLN A 39 3.49 -12.67 -6.41
C GLN A 39 3.29 -11.24 -5.91
N PRO A 40 3.19 -10.25 -6.83
CA PRO A 40 2.94 -8.88 -6.43
C PRO A 40 1.54 -8.75 -5.84
N VAL A 41 1.47 -8.05 -4.72
CA VAL A 41 0.22 -7.67 -4.04
C VAL A 41 -0.47 -6.53 -4.79
N CYS A 42 0.31 -5.59 -5.33
CA CYS A 42 -0.13 -4.58 -6.27
C CYS A 42 1.02 -4.09 -7.16
N SER A 43 0.67 -3.48 -8.29
CA SER A 43 1.65 -2.84 -9.17
C SER A 43 2.25 -1.57 -8.55
N MET A 44 3.42 -1.17 -9.04
CA MET A 44 4.05 0.08 -8.61
C MET A 44 3.19 1.33 -8.89
N ALA A 45 2.40 1.32 -9.97
CA ALA A 45 1.48 2.41 -10.27
C ALA A 45 0.38 2.56 -9.21
N LEU A 46 -0.14 1.43 -8.70
CA LEU A 46 -1.11 1.44 -7.62
C LEU A 46 -0.46 1.85 -6.29
N ALA A 47 0.74 1.35 -6.00
CA ALA A 47 1.49 1.73 -4.81
C ALA A 47 1.71 3.24 -4.69
N ARG A 48 2.09 3.91 -5.80
CA ARG A 48 2.27 5.37 -5.84
C ARG A 48 0.97 6.10 -5.52
N LYS A 49 -0.15 5.71 -6.12
CA LYS A 49 -1.47 6.29 -5.82
C LYS A 49 -1.87 6.09 -4.34
N MET A 50 -1.47 4.97 -3.75
CA MET A 50 -1.73 4.70 -2.33
C MET A 50 -0.88 5.59 -1.42
N VAL A 51 0.36 5.90 -1.81
CA VAL A 51 1.21 6.88 -1.10
C VAL A 51 0.67 8.30 -1.26
N GLU A 52 0.35 8.71 -2.48
CA GLU A 52 -0.27 10.02 -2.78
C GLU A 52 -1.59 10.21 -2.01
N GLY A 53 -2.38 9.15 -1.87
CA GLY A 53 -3.63 9.14 -1.10
C GLY A 53 -3.46 9.06 0.42
N GLY A 54 -2.22 8.97 0.93
CA GLY A 54 -1.92 8.85 2.35
C GLY A 54 -2.35 7.52 2.99
N TRP A 55 -2.50 6.46 2.20
CA TRP A 55 -2.85 5.12 2.66
C TRP A 55 -1.61 4.28 3.01
N LEU A 56 -0.51 4.51 2.30
CA LEU A 56 0.81 3.94 2.57
C LEU A 56 1.85 5.05 2.78
N GLU A 57 2.89 4.76 3.53
CA GLU A 57 4.11 5.56 3.59
C GLU A 57 5.28 4.75 3.02
N GLN A 58 6.21 5.41 2.32
CA GLN A 58 7.38 4.77 1.72
C GLN A 58 8.66 5.11 2.48
N HIS A 59 9.38 4.08 2.91
CA HIS A 59 10.71 4.16 3.51
C HIS A 59 11.70 3.35 2.68
N GLY A 60 12.36 4.01 1.72
CA GLY A 60 13.24 3.34 0.77
C GLY A 60 12.46 2.32 -0.08
N GLN A 61 12.76 1.04 0.08
CA GLN A 61 12.07 -0.06 -0.61
C GLN A 61 10.93 -0.67 0.23
N ARG A 62 10.65 -0.14 1.42
CA ARG A 62 9.56 -0.62 2.28
C ARG A 62 8.36 0.32 2.22
N TYR A 63 7.17 -0.26 2.28
CA TYR A 63 5.90 0.44 2.24
C TYR A 63 5.05 0.02 3.42
N GLU A 64 4.70 0.95 4.29
CA GLU A 64 4.00 0.68 5.54
C GLU A 64 2.60 1.28 5.51
N PRO A 65 1.56 0.60 6.02
CA PRO A 65 0.25 1.22 6.17
C PRO A 65 0.29 2.40 7.14
N THR A 66 -0.27 3.53 6.72
CA THR A 66 -0.50 4.64 7.63
C THR A 66 -1.66 4.31 8.58
N ALA A 67 -1.84 5.09 9.64
CA ALA A 67 -3.03 4.97 10.50
C ALA A 67 -4.36 5.09 9.72
N ARG A 68 -4.37 5.90 8.64
CA ARG A 68 -5.51 6.00 7.73
C ARG A 68 -5.70 4.71 6.92
N GLY A 69 -4.62 4.15 6.39
CA GLY A 69 -4.61 2.87 5.69
C GLY A 69 -5.11 1.70 6.54
N LEU A 70 -4.72 1.66 7.82
CA LEU A 70 -5.16 0.63 8.75
C LEU A 70 -6.66 0.71 9.04
N ARG A 71 -7.19 1.91 9.34
CA ARG A 71 -8.63 2.13 9.59
C ARG A 71 -9.51 1.78 8.39
N ALA A 72 -8.99 1.91 7.18
CA ALA A 72 -9.72 1.59 5.96
C ALA A 72 -9.95 0.08 5.73
N VAL A 73 -9.23 -0.78 6.46
CA VAL A 73 -9.33 -2.24 6.34
C VAL A 73 -9.59 -2.92 7.69
N GLU A 74 -10.10 -2.16 8.66
CA GLU A 74 -10.74 -2.71 9.86
C GLU A 74 -12.03 -3.45 9.53
#